data_AF-A0A8B8DCA3-F1
#
_entry.id   AF-A0A8B8DCA3-F1
#
_cell.length_a   1.000
_cell.length_b   1.000
_cell.length_c   1.000
_cell.angle_alpha   90.00
_cell.angle_beta   90.00
_cell.angle_gamma   90.00
#
_symmetry.space_group_name_H-M   'P 1'
#
loop_
_entity.id
_entity.type
_entity.pdbx_description
1 polymer ?
#
loop_
_entity_poly.entity_id
_entity_poly.type
_entity_poly.pdbx_seq_one_letter_code
_entity_poly.pdbx_strand_id
1 'polypeptide(L)'
;MASLTLQVFCLIATGLLTVHGLSPTLATTPGGCLYRGKFYPVGSFQLSPCEPCHCTSSGQAYCEVVDCFFIQCVDYVHDKNHCCPVCPNGPNCRIADGSIIKHGDTYSMGDRTCRCTGSQSVPDCDDKLQSDSVDPLPFVG
;
A
#
# COMPACT_ATOMS: atom_id res chain seq x y z
N MET A 1 -75.98 -38.41 -37.07
CA MET A 1 -74.87 -37.46 -37.30
C MET A 1 -74.87 -36.41 -36.19
N ALA A 2 -74.31 -36.73 -35.02
CA ALA A 2 -74.21 -35.80 -33.89
C ALA A 2 -73.19 -36.35 -32.87
N SER A 3 -71.91 -36.40 -33.23
CA SER A 3 -70.88 -36.86 -32.27
C SER A 3 -69.45 -36.45 -32.64
N LEU A 4 -69.25 -35.37 -33.40
CA LEU A 4 -67.90 -34.87 -33.70
C LEU A 4 -67.69 -33.38 -33.37
N THR A 5 -68.73 -32.66 -32.95
CA THR A 5 -68.60 -31.23 -32.58
C THR A 5 -68.18 -31.02 -31.12
N LEU A 6 -68.38 -32.00 -30.24
CA LEU A 6 -68.09 -31.83 -28.80
C LEU A 6 -66.62 -32.06 -28.42
N GLN A 7 -65.87 -32.83 -29.21
CA GLN A 7 -64.44 -33.07 -28.94
C GLN A 7 -63.54 -31.91 -29.38
N VAL A 8 -63.98 -31.10 -30.35
CA VAL A 8 -63.21 -29.95 -30.84
C VAL A 8 -63.25 -28.76 -29.87
N PHE A 9 -64.34 -28.63 -29.09
CA PHE A 9 -64.47 -27.54 -28.12
C PHE A 9 -63.65 -27.73 -26.83
N CYS A 10 -63.13 -28.93 -26.55
CA CYS A 10 -62.35 -29.18 -25.33
C CYS A 10 -60.87 -28.78 -25.49
N LEU A 11 -60.34 -28.73 -26.71
CA LEU A 11 -58.93 -28.38 -26.97
C LEU A 11 -58.66 -26.87 -26.93
N ILE A 12 -59.70 -26.03 -27.00
CA ILE A 12 -59.59 -24.57 -26.88
C ILE A 12 -59.70 -24.07 -25.43
N ALA A 13 -59.92 -24.96 -24.45
CA ALA A 13 -60.07 -24.60 -23.04
C ALA A 13 -58.78 -24.76 -22.20
N THR A 14 -57.71 -25.36 -22.74
CA THR A 14 -56.43 -25.53 -22.03
C THR A 14 -55.32 -24.56 -22.49
N GLY A 15 -55.65 -23.59 -23.34
CA GLY A 15 -54.72 -22.54 -23.78
C GLY A 15 -54.59 -21.37 -22.80
N LEU A 16 -54.70 -21.61 -21.50
CA LEU A 16 -54.45 -20.60 -20.46
C LEU A 16 -53.05 -20.82 -19.87
N LEU A 17 -52.02 -20.76 -20.71
CA LEU A 17 -50.69 -20.41 -20.23
C LEU A 17 -50.58 -18.90 -20.41
N THR A 18 -51.13 -18.17 -19.44
CA THR A 18 -50.75 -16.79 -19.26
C THR A 18 -49.23 -16.80 -19.09
N VAL A 19 -48.53 -16.31 -20.12
CA VAL A 19 -47.14 -15.91 -19.99
C VAL A 19 -47.22 -14.72 -19.04
N HIS A 20 -47.32 -14.98 -17.73
CA HIS A 20 -47.09 -13.97 -16.73
C HIS A 20 -45.66 -13.55 -17.00
N GLY A 21 -45.55 -12.38 -17.62
CA GLY A 21 -44.32 -11.68 -17.75
C GLY A 21 -43.70 -11.66 -16.37
N LEU A 22 -42.72 -12.54 -16.16
CA LEU A 22 -41.52 -12.18 -15.47
C LEU A 22 -40.98 -11.01 -16.26
N SER A 23 -41.57 -9.83 -16.03
CA SER A 23 -40.89 -8.58 -16.23
C SER A 23 -39.57 -8.81 -15.51
N PRO A 24 -38.42 -8.84 -16.21
CA PRO A 24 -37.17 -8.83 -15.49
C PRO A 24 -37.29 -7.55 -14.67
N THR A 25 -37.51 -7.69 -13.37
CA THR A 25 -37.09 -6.67 -12.44
C THR A 25 -35.68 -6.40 -12.92
N LEU A 26 -35.47 -5.19 -13.44
CA LEU A 26 -34.16 -4.69 -13.74
C LEU A 26 -33.51 -4.64 -12.37
N ALA A 27 -33.02 -5.79 -11.91
CA ALA A 27 -32.11 -5.90 -10.82
C ALA A 27 -30.97 -5.08 -11.37
N THR A 28 -30.92 -3.82 -10.95
CA THR A 28 -29.76 -2.97 -11.10
C THR A 28 -28.67 -3.75 -10.38
N THR A 29 -28.03 -4.66 -11.11
CA THR A 29 -26.89 -5.42 -10.61
C THR A 29 -25.95 -4.32 -10.15
N PRO A 30 -25.63 -4.25 -8.84
CA PRO A 30 -24.71 -3.23 -8.37
C PRO A 30 -23.50 -3.30 -9.29
N GLY A 31 -23.19 -2.18 -9.95
CA GLY A 31 -22.10 -2.13 -10.89
C GLY A 31 -20.82 -2.65 -10.23
N GLY A 32 -19.89 -3.13 -11.05
CA GLY A 32 -18.62 -3.62 -10.53
C GLY A 32 -17.66 -4.00 -11.64
N CYS A 33 -16.49 -4.45 -11.24
CA CYS A 33 -15.37 -4.73 -12.12
C CYS A 33 -14.93 -6.19 -11.96
N LEU A 34 -14.75 -6.89 -13.07
CA LEU A 34 -14.05 -8.18 -13.08
C LEU A 34 -12.55 -7.92 -13.22
N TYR A 35 -11.79 -8.17 -12.16
CA TYR A 35 -10.35 -7.94 -12.12
C TYR A 35 -9.62 -9.18 -11.62
N ARG A 36 -8.62 -9.66 -12.39
CA ARG A 36 -7.87 -10.91 -12.11
C ARG A 36 -8.78 -12.11 -11.77
N GLY A 37 -9.92 -12.24 -12.47
CA GLY A 37 -10.87 -13.34 -12.27
C GLY A 37 -11.77 -13.22 -11.05
N LYS A 38 -11.71 -12.11 -10.29
CA LYS A 38 -12.58 -11.82 -9.15
C LYS A 38 -13.44 -10.59 -9.41
N PHE A 39 -14.69 -10.63 -8.96
CA PHE A 39 -15.60 -9.50 -9.06
C PHE A 39 -15.45 -8.57 -7.85
N TYR A 40 -15.35 -7.27 -8.10
CA TYR A 40 -15.26 -6.22 -7.11
C TYR A 40 -16.42 -5.22 -7.28
N PRO A 41 -17.09 -4.78 -6.20
CA PRO A 41 -18.08 -3.72 -6.30
C PRO A 41 -17.43 -2.38 -6.67
N VAL A 42 -18.22 -1.44 -7.19
CA VAL A 42 -17.76 -0.04 -7.38
C VAL A 42 -17.20 0.51 -6.06
N GLY A 43 -16.06 1.19 -6.15
CA GLY A 43 -15.35 1.79 -5.03
C GLY A 43 -13.94 1.27 -4.87
N SER A 44 -13.32 1.60 -3.74
CA SER A 44 -11.93 1.23 -3.43
C SER A 44 -11.82 -0.20 -2.94
N PHE A 45 -10.78 -0.89 -3.38
CA PHE A 45 -10.39 -2.21 -2.89
C PHE A 45 -8.88 -2.35 -2.90
N GLN A 46 -8.36 -3.42 -2.31
CA GLN A 46 -6.93 -3.63 -2.19
C GLN A 46 -6.60 -5.09 -2.48
N LEU A 47 -5.63 -5.32 -3.36
CA LEU A 47 -5.14 -6.67 -3.65
C LEU A 47 -4.05 -7.08 -2.68
N SER A 48 -3.21 -6.11 -2.33
CA SER A 48 -2.17 -6.20 -1.31
C SER A 48 -1.95 -4.79 -0.74
N PRO A 49 -1.25 -4.62 0.39
CA PRO A 49 -0.89 -3.30 0.90
C PRO A 49 -0.17 -2.40 -0.14
N CYS A 50 0.52 -3.01 -1.11
CA CYS A 50 1.24 -2.32 -2.18
C CYS A 50 0.42 -2.10 -3.47
N GLU A 51 -0.81 -2.62 -3.53
CA GLU A 51 -1.63 -2.57 -4.75
C GLU A 51 -3.06 -2.10 -4.41
N PRO A 52 -3.23 -0.80 -4.07
CA PRO A 52 -4.55 -0.17 -4.02
C PRO A 52 -5.19 -0.15 -5.40
N CYS A 53 -6.51 -0.35 -5.42
CA CYS A 53 -7.30 -0.28 -6.63
C CYS A 53 -8.62 0.47 -6.41
N HIS A 54 -9.18 0.98 -7.49
CA HIS A 54 -10.50 1.58 -7.53
C HIS A 54 -11.29 1.01 -8.70
N CYS A 55 -12.47 0.47 -8.41
CA CYS A 55 -13.42 0.01 -9.41
C CYS A 55 -14.42 1.13 -9.74
N THR A 56 -14.52 1.50 -11.01
CA THR A 56 -15.46 2.52 -11.48
C THR A 56 -16.83 1.94 -11.81
N SER A 57 -17.86 2.80 -11.87
CA SER A 57 -19.19 2.42 -12.34
C SER A 57 -19.24 2.00 -13.82
N SER A 58 -18.20 2.31 -14.60
CA SER A 58 -18.01 1.82 -15.97
C SER A 58 -17.46 0.38 -16.05
N GLY A 59 -17.18 -0.25 -14.91
CA GLY A 59 -16.67 -1.62 -14.84
C GLY A 59 -15.17 -1.75 -15.05
N GLN A 60 -14.42 -0.64 -14.98
CA GLN A 60 -12.97 -0.62 -15.11
C GLN A 60 -12.31 -0.53 -13.73
N ALA A 61 -11.32 -1.40 -13.49
CA ALA A 61 -10.48 -1.33 -12.30
C ALA A 61 -9.18 -0.61 -12.62
N TYR A 62 -8.87 0.41 -11.80
CA TYR A 62 -7.63 1.17 -11.84
C TYR A 62 -6.81 0.77 -10.62
N CYS A 63 -5.63 0.21 -10.83
CA CYS A 63 -4.74 -0.23 -9.75
C CYS A 63 -3.42 0.49 -9.87
N GLU A 64 -2.87 0.88 -8.73
CA GLU A 64 -1.55 1.50 -8.62
C GLU A 64 -0.62 0.54 -7.88
N VAL A 65 0.61 0.41 -8.38
CA VAL A 65 1.66 -0.34 -7.67
C VAL A 65 2.50 0.67 -6.91
N VAL A 66 2.58 0.50 -5.60
CA VAL A 66 3.33 1.39 -4.72
C VAL A 66 4.79 0.94 -4.66
N ASP A 67 5.68 1.80 -5.10
CA ASP A 67 7.12 1.64 -4.90
C ASP A 67 7.58 2.31 -3.60
N CYS A 68 8.49 1.65 -2.88
CA CYS A 68 9.02 2.15 -1.62
C CYS A 68 10.23 3.04 -1.84
N PHE A 69 10.22 4.19 -1.17
CA PHE A 69 11.34 5.12 -1.16
C PHE A 69 12.48 4.63 -0.26
N PHE A 70 13.65 5.26 -0.36
CA PHE A 70 14.81 4.85 0.44
C PHE A 70 14.53 4.97 1.95
N ILE A 71 14.96 3.96 2.70
CA ILE A 71 14.69 3.81 4.14
C ILE A 71 15.69 4.65 4.94
N GLN A 72 15.18 5.51 5.84
CA GLN A 72 15.97 6.49 6.59
C GLN A 72 16.44 6.01 7.98
N CYS A 73 16.28 4.73 8.27
CA CYS A 73 16.60 4.16 9.57
C CYS A 73 17.21 2.77 9.42
N VAL A 74 18.01 2.37 10.40
CA VAL A 74 18.68 1.05 10.42
C VAL A 74 17.89 -0.01 11.17
N ASP A 75 16.76 0.36 11.76
CA ASP A 75 15.88 -0.46 12.59
C ASP A 75 14.45 -0.51 12.01
N TYR A 76 14.33 -0.42 10.68
CA TYR A 76 13.04 -0.54 10.01
C TYR A 76 12.39 -1.89 10.29
N VAL A 77 11.06 -1.90 10.28
CA VAL A 77 10.25 -3.10 10.46
C VAL A 77 9.35 -3.29 9.24
N HIS A 78 9.29 -4.51 8.73
CA HIS A 78 8.31 -4.90 7.72
C HIS A 78 7.01 -5.31 8.42
N ASP A 79 6.00 -4.46 8.30
CA ASP A 79 4.66 -4.73 8.80
C ASP A 79 3.78 -5.30 7.67
N LYS A 80 2.95 -6.29 7.97
CA LYS A 80 2.12 -6.98 6.95
C LYS A 80 0.99 -6.11 6.41
N ASN A 81 0.64 -5.03 7.10
CA ASN A 81 -0.45 -4.15 6.72
C ASN A 81 0.05 -2.90 5.97
N HIS A 82 1.37 -2.70 5.91
CA HIS A 82 2.00 -1.61 5.18
C HIS A 82 2.73 -2.15 3.96
N CYS A 83 2.70 -1.41 2.85
CA CYS A 83 3.49 -1.78 1.69
C CYS A 83 4.99 -1.68 1.98
N CYS A 84 5.39 -0.57 2.60
CA CYS A 84 6.78 -0.21 2.80
C CYS A 84 7.25 -0.44 4.23
N PRO A 85 8.56 -0.68 4.43
CA PRO A 85 9.14 -0.73 5.76
C PRO A 85 8.88 0.56 6.54
N VAL A 86 8.60 0.42 7.83
CA VAL A 86 8.30 1.53 8.73
C VAL A 86 9.49 1.75 9.67
N CYS A 87 9.83 3.01 9.94
CA CYS A 87 10.83 3.40 10.94
C CYS A 87 10.13 3.75 12.26
N PRO A 88 9.97 2.80 13.20
CA PRO A 88 9.19 3.03 14.42
C PRO A 88 9.79 4.12 15.33
N ASN A 89 11.10 4.31 15.26
CA ASN A 89 11.84 5.30 16.05
C ASN A 89 12.21 6.56 15.23
N GLY A 90 11.67 6.70 14.03
CA GLY A 90 12.05 7.74 13.08
C GLY A 90 13.44 7.51 12.47
N PRO A 91 13.97 8.50 11.72
CA PRO A 91 15.28 8.39 11.08
C PRO A 91 16.41 8.22 12.09
N ASN A 92 17.35 7.32 11.81
CA ASN A 92 18.48 7.02 12.70
C ASN A 92 19.64 6.36 11.96
N CYS A 93 20.80 6.37 12.60
CA CYS A 93 22.05 5.86 12.05
C CYS A 93 22.64 4.79 12.97
N ARG A 94 23.40 3.84 12.41
CA ARG A 94 24.17 2.84 13.18
C ARG A 94 25.64 3.24 13.21
N ILE A 95 26.21 3.32 14.41
CA ILE A 95 27.66 3.47 14.57
C ILE A 95 28.36 2.10 14.59
N ALA A 96 29.68 2.08 14.42
CA ALA A 96 30.45 0.84 14.26
C ALA A 96 30.33 -0.16 15.43
N ASP A 97 30.06 0.31 16.65
CA ASP A 97 29.84 -0.55 17.83
C ASP A 97 28.44 -1.19 17.88
N GLY A 98 27.56 -0.84 16.94
CA GLY A 98 26.19 -1.32 16.83
C GLY A 98 25.12 -0.39 17.44
N SER A 99 25.51 0.64 18.19
CA SER A 99 24.61 1.62 18.81
C SER A 99 23.83 2.42 17.76
N ILE A 100 22.60 2.81 18.10
CA ILE A 100 21.70 3.58 17.24
C ILE A 100 21.63 5.02 17.73
N ILE A 101 21.89 5.97 16.83
CA ILE A 101 21.86 7.41 17.07
C ILE A 101 20.65 7.98 16.33
N LYS A 102 19.77 8.71 17.02
CA LYS A 102 18.61 9.34 16.37
C LYS A 102 19.08 10.46 15.45
N HIS A 103 18.31 10.74 14.41
CA HIS A 103 18.58 11.88 13.55
C HIS A 103 18.65 13.19 14.35
N GLY A 104 19.66 14.00 14.05
CA GLY A 104 19.97 15.25 14.76
C GLY A 104 20.85 15.07 15.99
N ASP A 105 20.92 13.86 16.56
CA ASP A 105 21.71 13.60 17.77
C ASP A 105 23.19 13.40 17.44
N THR A 106 23.99 13.61 18.49
CA THR A 106 25.44 13.45 18.47
C THR A 106 25.87 12.43 19.53
N TYR A 107 26.80 11.56 19.17
CA TYR A 107 27.34 10.51 20.02
C TYR A 107 28.86 10.67 20.14
N SER A 108 29.39 10.69 21.37
CA SER A 108 30.84 10.84 21.61
C SER A 108 31.46 9.48 21.96
N MET A 109 32.54 9.13 21.26
CA MET A 109 33.35 7.92 21.49
C MET A 109 34.81 8.32 21.71
N GLY A 110 35.20 8.53 22.97
CA GLY A 110 36.55 8.99 23.29
C GLY A 110 36.89 10.28 22.53
N ASP A 111 37.89 10.19 21.66
CA ASP A 111 38.40 11.29 20.84
C ASP A 111 37.59 11.52 19.56
N ARG A 112 36.40 10.91 19.41
CA ARG A 112 35.54 11.05 18.24
C ARG A 112 34.14 11.51 18.59
N THR A 113 33.53 12.25 17.69
CA THR A 113 32.15 12.74 17.79
C THR A 113 31.41 12.42 16.50
N CYS A 114 30.32 11.67 16.60
CA CYS A 114 29.53 11.24 15.47
C CYS A 114 28.15 11.89 15.48
N ARG A 115 27.69 12.40 14.34
CA ARG A 115 26.40 13.04 14.17
C ARG A 115 25.56 12.32 13.13
N CYS A 116 24.32 12.00 13.48
CA CYS A 116 23.38 11.40 12.53
C CYS A 116 22.62 12.49 11.76
N THR A 117 22.91 12.63 10.46
CA THR A 117 22.19 13.56 9.58
C THR A 117 20.97 12.94 8.92
N GLY A 118 20.69 11.65 9.16
CA GLY A 118 19.50 10.92 8.69
C GLY A 118 19.36 10.73 7.18
N SER A 119 20.24 11.33 6.37
CA SER A 119 20.32 11.08 4.92
C SER A 119 21.05 9.77 4.59
N GLN A 120 21.74 9.19 5.57
CA GLN A 120 22.51 7.96 5.45
C GLN A 120 22.28 7.08 6.67
N SER A 121 22.47 5.77 6.51
CA SER A 121 22.41 4.79 7.61
C SER A 121 23.63 4.84 8.52
N VAL A 122 24.68 5.58 8.14
CA VAL A 122 25.95 5.72 8.88
C VAL A 122 26.08 7.19 9.34
N PRO A 123 26.43 7.44 10.61
CA PRO A 123 26.64 8.80 11.10
C PRO A 123 27.95 9.38 10.55
N ASP A 124 28.00 10.70 10.44
CA ASP A 124 29.22 11.45 10.11
C ASP A 124 30.08 11.60 11.37
N CYS A 125 31.35 11.21 11.34
CA CYS A 125 32.18 11.10 12.53
C CYS A 125 33.49 11.87 12.39
N ASP A 126 33.65 12.91 13.21
CA ASP A 126 34.85 13.73 13.28
C ASP A 126 35.67 13.40 14.52
N ASP A 127 37.00 13.50 14.39
CA ASP A 127 37.88 13.50 15.55
C ASP A 127 37.66 14.81 16.33
N LYS A 128 37.52 14.72 17.66
CA LYS A 128 37.56 15.86 18.57
C LYS A 128 38.96 16.44 18.43
N LEU A 129 39.13 17.44 17.57
CA LEU A 129 40.37 18.20 17.44
C LEU A 129 40.89 18.52 18.85
N GLN A 130 41.96 17.86 19.26
CA GLN A 130 42.78 18.34 20.36
C GLN A 130 43.29 19.70 19.91
N SER A 131 42.74 20.75 20.49
CA SER A 131 43.24 22.12 20.40
C SER A 131 44.55 22.26 21.19
N ASP A 132 45.45 21.28 21.07
CA ASP A 132 46.76 21.27 21.70
C ASP A 132 47.80 21.27 20.57
N SER A 133 48.64 22.32 20.54
CA SER A 133 49.79 22.55 19.64
C SER A 133 49.54 23.17 18.24
N VAL A 134 49.07 24.42 18.21
CA VAL A 134 49.79 25.40 17.39
C VAL A 134 50.75 26.10 18.35
N ASP A 135 51.87 25.45 18.67
CA ASP A 135 52.99 26.16 19.32
C ASP A 135 53.50 27.20 18.30
N PRO A 136 53.40 28.51 18.58
CA PRO A 136 54.09 29.48 17.75
C PRO A 136 55.60 29.25 17.93
N LEU A 137 56.25 28.79 16.85
CA LEU A 137 57.70 28.71 16.75
C LEU A 137 58.32 30.00 17.31
N PRO A 138 59.29 29.95 18.25
CA PRO A 138 59.96 31.15 18.69
C PRO A 138 60.76 31.72 17.53
N PHE A 139 60.39 32.91 17.07
CA PHE A 139 61.22 33.72 16.19
C PHE A 139 62.53 34.05 16.94
N VAL A 140 63.62 33.36 16.59
CA VAL A 140 64.97 33.76 16.95
C VAL A 140 65.37 34.87 15.98
N GLY A 141 65.48 36.09 16.51
CA GLY A 141 66.09 37.25 15.86
C GLY A 141 67.48 37.53 16.42
#